data_AF-A0A1Y5HEJ1-F1
#
_entry.id   AF-A0A1Y5HEJ1-F1
#
_cell.length_a   1.000
_cell.length_b   1.000
_cell.length_c   1.000
_cell.angle_alpha   90.00
_cell.angle_beta   90.00
_cell.angle_gamma   90.00
#
_symmetry.space_group_name_H-M   'P 1'
#
loop_
_entity.id
_entity.type
_entity.pdbx_description
1 polymer ?
#
loop_
_entity_poly.entity_id
_entity_poly.type
_entity_poly.pdbx_seq_one_letter_code
_entity_poly.pdbx_strand_id
1 'polypeptide(L)'
;TEGPTIHGVPKEQSWKKAEELLEIVGLDKFALKRYPHEFSGGQRQRIGIARALAMSPRLLIADEAVSALDVSVQAQVLELLDEIKNKMDLAMLFVTHDLRVAAQVCDNIAVMKLGEIVEYGPTYDVFHNPQHEYTKSLLEAVPGKDWEVPDLSGQLIE
;
A
#
# COMPACT_ATOMS: atom_id res chain seq x y z
N THR A 1 18.22 -0.30 6.96
CA THR A 1 17.54 0.98 7.14
C THR A 1 17.94 1.53 8.49
N GLU A 2 18.50 2.74 8.49
CA GLU A 2 18.85 3.43 9.73
C GLU A 2 17.57 3.82 10.48
N GLY A 3 17.55 3.60 11.80
CA GLY A 3 16.38 3.87 12.64
C GLY A 3 16.52 5.17 13.43
N PRO A 4 15.46 5.64 14.11
CA PRO A 4 15.47 6.92 14.83
C PRO A 4 16.66 7.10 15.79
N THR A 5 17.07 6.03 16.47
CA THR A 5 18.22 6.05 17.39
C THR A 5 19.55 6.41 16.71
N ILE A 6 19.76 6.00 15.46
CA ILE A 6 20.96 6.36 14.69
C ILE A 6 20.95 7.86 14.34
N HIS A 7 19.76 8.43 14.18
CA HIS A 7 19.56 9.86 13.93
C HIS A 7 19.48 10.71 15.21
N GLY A 8 19.96 10.18 16.35
CA GLY A 8 20.08 10.94 17.60
C GLY A 8 18.82 10.99 18.46
N VAL A 9 17.76 10.26 18.10
CA VAL A 9 16.56 10.15 18.96
C VAL A 9 16.90 9.30 20.20
N PRO A 10 16.61 9.77 21.43
CA PRO A 10 16.83 9.00 22.64
C PRO A 10 16.18 7.63 22.58
N LYS A 11 16.86 6.60 23.09
CA LYS A 11 16.39 5.21 23.03
C LYS A 11 14.97 5.06 23.57
N GLU A 12 14.65 5.66 24.70
CA GLU A 12 13.31 5.60 25.30
C GLU A 12 12.23 6.14 24.35
N GLN A 13 12.51 7.27 23.70
CA GLN A 13 11.60 7.87 22.72
C GLN A 13 11.46 7.00 21.46
N SER A 14 12.56 6.42 20.97
CA SER A 14 12.52 5.47 19.85
C SER A 14 11.68 4.23 20.15
N TRP A 15 11.78 3.69 21.37
CA TRP A 15 11.01 2.52 21.80
C TRP A 15 9.52 2.86 21.93
N LYS A 16 9.19 4.00 22.55
CA LYS A 16 7.81 4.47 22.62
C LYS A 16 7.20 4.66 21.22
N LYS A 17 7.96 5.25 20.30
CA LYS A 17 7.52 5.41 18.90
C LYS A 17 7.28 4.07 18.21
N ALA A 18 8.13 3.07 18.49
CA ALA A 18 7.95 1.73 17.94
C ALA A 18 6.68 1.06 18.47
N GLU A 19 6.33 1.25 19.75
CA GLU A 19 5.06 0.77 20.33
C GLU A 19 3.85 1.42 19.63
N GLU A 20 3.85 2.75 19.49
CA GLU A 20 2.80 3.49 18.77
C GLU A 20 2.62 3.00 17.33
N LEU A 21 3.73 2.75 16.62
CA LEU A 21 3.70 2.26 15.25
C LEU A 21 3.15 0.84 15.13
N LEU A 22 3.43 -0.03 16.11
CA LEU A 22 2.84 -1.36 16.15
C LEU A 22 1.32 -1.29 16.34
N GLU A 23 0.85 -0.42 17.22
CA GLU A 23 -0.58 -0.20 17.43
C GLU A 23 -1.24 0.33 16.15
N ILE A 24 -0.61 1.27 15.44
CA ILE A 24 -1.09 1.79 14.15
C ILE A 24 -1.26 0.66 13.13
N VAL A 25 -0.33 -0.30 13.08
CA VAL A 25 -0.43 -1.44 12.15
C VAL A 25 -1.25 -2.61 12.69
N GLY A 26 -1.97 -2.41 13.81
CA GLY A 26 -2.86 -3.40 14.42
C GLY A 26 -2.13 -4.58 15.07
N LEU A 27 -0.92 -4.34 15.58
CA LEU A 27 -0.12 -5.33 16.31
C LEU A 27 0.01 -4.94 17.78
N ASP A 28 -0.04 -5.94 18.65
CA ASP A 28 0.20 -5.76 20.07
C ASP A 28 1.66 -5.35 20.33
N LYS A 29 1.90 -4.40 21.25
CA LYS A 29 3.24 -3.96 21.68
C LYS A 29 4.19 -5.09 22.12
N PHE A 30 3.66 -6.21 22.61
CA PHE A 30 4.45 -7.40 22.93
C PHE A 30 5.14 -8.00 21.68
N ALA A 31 4.72 -7.62 20.47
CA ALA A 31 5.41 -7.97 19.23
C ALA A 31 6.86 -7.44 19.17
N LEU A 32 7.21 -6.36 19.90
CA LEU A 32 8.60 -5.88 19.97
C LEU A 32 9.59 -6.90 20.53
N LYS A 33 9.10 -7.89 21.30
CA LYS A 33 9.92 -8.91 21.95
C LYS A 33 10.03 -10.20 21.13
N ARG A 34 9.31 -10.31 20.02
CA ARG A 34 9.23 -11.51 19.18
C ARG A 34 10.21 -11.44 18.02
N TYR A 35 10.68 -12.60 17.59
CA TYR A 35 11.55 -12.77 16.44
C TYR A 35 10.75 -12.88 15.12
N PRO A 36 11.35 -12.56 13.96
CA PRO A 36 10.67 -12.57 12.66
C PRO A 36 9.97 -13.89 12.28
N HIS A 37 10.50 -15.03 12.72
CA HIS A 37 9.93 -16.35 12.44
C HIS A 37 8.67 -16.66 13.26
N GLU A 38 8.40 -15.90 14.31
CA GLU A 38 7.23 -16.08 15.16
C GLU A 38 5.98 -15.40 14.56
N PHE A 39 6.10 -14.68 13.45
CA PHE A 39 5.01 -13.92 12.82
C PHE A 39 4.44 -14.61 11.58
N SER A 40 3.14 -14.39 11.30
CA SER A 40 2.54 -14.74 10.01
C SER A 40 3.07 -13.84 8.87
N GLY A 41 2.79 -14.20 7.62
CA GLY A 41 3.14 -13.37 6.45
C GLY A 41 2.57 -11.95 6.56
N GLY A 42 1.27 -11.83 6.83
CA GLY A 42 0.61 -10.52 7.04
C GLY A 42 1.16 -9.73 8.22
N GLN A 43 1.51 -10.39 9.34
CA GLN A 43 2.13 -9.72 10.48
C GLN A 43 3.52 -9.17 10.12
N ARG A 44 4.34 -9.94 9.37
CA ARG A 44 5.63 -9.44 8.87
C ARG A 44 5.46 -8.26 7.93
N GLN A 45 4.44 -8.26 7.08
CA GLN A 45 4.14 -7.13 6.20
C GLN A 45 3.78 -5.87 7.00
N ARG A 46 2.90 -5.99 7.99
CA ARG A 46 2.52 -4.92 8.91
C ARG A 46 3.74 -4.35 9.66
N ILE A 47 4.65 -5.21 10.14
CA ILE A 47 5.92 -4.76 10.74
C ILE A 47 6.78 -4.01 9.72
N GLY A 48 6.80 -4.45 8.46
CA GLY A 48 7.47 -3.75 7.36
C GLY A 48 6.92 -2.34 7.14
N ILE A 49 5.59 -2.18 7.17
CA ILE A 49 4.90 -0.88 7.07
C ILE A 49 5.26 0.00 8.27
N ALA A 50 5.14 -0.50 9.51
CA ALA A 50 5.53 0.23 10.70
C ALA A 50 7.00 0.70 10.64
N ARG A 51 7.90 -0.14 10.13
CA ARG A 51 9.31 0.22 9.92
C ARG A 51 9.47 1.34 8.89
N ALA A 52 8.73 1.32 7.79
CA ALA A 52 8.76 2.38 6.78
C ALA A 52 8.27 3.73 7.34
N LEU A 53 7.28 3.69 8.24
CA LEU A 53 6.72 4.87 8.90
C LEU A 53 7.57 5.39 10.07
N ALA A 54 8.57 4.65 10.51
CA ALA A 54 9.38 4.99 11.69
C ALA A 54 10.05 6.37 11.60
N MET A 55 10.37 6.82 10.38
CA MET A 55 10.99 8.11 10.12
C MET A 55 9.98 9.23 9.79
N SER A 56 8.68 9.00 9.99
CA SER A 56 7.60 9.94 9.64
C SER A 56 7.75 10.49 8.21
N PRO A 57 7.79 9.62 7.19
CA PRO A 57 8.00 10.03 5.81
C PRO A 57 6.83 10.86 5.29
N ARG A 58 7.07 11.64 4.22
CA ARG A 58 6.00 12.29 3.44
C ARG A 58 5.55 11.46 2.23
N LEU A 59 6.31 10.42 1.87
CA LEU A 59 6.06 9.52 0.75
C LEU A 59 6.31 8.08 1.18
N LEU A 60 5.35 7.19 0.93
CA LEU A 60 5.49 5.75 1.08
C LEU A 60 5.52 5.08 -0.30
N ILE A 61 6.52 4.26 -0.54
CA ILE A 61 6.63 3.43 -1.74
C ILE A 61 6.27 2.00 -1.35
N ALA A 62 5.16 1.50 -1.86
CA ALA A 62 4.65 0.16 -1.64
C ALA A 62 4.91 -0.70 -2.89
N ASP A 63 6.10 -1.31 -2.95
CA ASP A 63 6.53 -2.15 -4.08
C ASP A 63 6.11 -3.60 -3.87
N GLU A 64 5.16 -4.06 -4.68
CA GLU A 64 4.51 -5.39 -4.59
C GLU A 64 4.10 -5.77 -3.16
N ALA A 65 3.63 -4.80 -2.38
CA ALA A 65 3.47 -4.91 -0.94
C ALA A 65 2.45 -5.97 -0.47
N VAL A 66 1.66 -6.55 -1.37
CA VAL A 66 0.64 -7.55 -1.02
C VAL A 66 0.70 -8.82 -1.87
N SER A 67 1.65 -8.94 -2.81
CA SER A 67 1.67 -10.03 -3.81
C SER A 67 1.82 -11.44 -3.22
N ALA A 68 2.44 -11.56 -2.04
CA ALA A 68 2.70 -12.84 -1.37
C ALA A 68 1.68 -13.19 -0.26
N LEU A 69 0.54 -12.49 -0.21
CA LEU A 69 -0.47 -12.66 0.83
C LEU A 69 -1.70 -13.39 0.27
N ASP A 70 -2.40 -14.13 1.13
CA ASP A 70 -3.72 -14.63 0.78
C ASP A 70 -4.72 -13.48 0.64
N VAL A 71 -5.82 -13.72 -0.09
CA VAL A 71 -6.82 -12.69 -0.42
C VAL A 71 -7.39 -12.00 0.83
N SER A 72 -7.60 -12.74 1.92
CA SER A 72 -8.18 -12.18 3.15
C SER A 72 -7.20 -11.25 3.86
N VAL A 73 -5.93 -11.63 3.94
CA VAL A 73 -4.87 -10.82 4.55
C VAL A 73 -4.50 -9.64 3.68
N GLN A 74 -4.50 -9.80 2.35
CA GLN A 74 -4.31 -8.72 1.40
C GLN A 74 -5.32 -7.59 1.64
N ALA A 75 -6.61 -7.91 1.69
CA ALA A 75 -7.66 -6.90 1.93
C ALA A 75 -7.41 -6.10 3.21
N GLN A 76 -7.05 -6.79 4.31
CA GLN A 76 -6.73 -6.13 5.57
C GLN A 76 -5.49 -5.22 5.50
N VAL A 77 -4.48 -5.58 4.68
CA VAL A 77 -3.28 -4.76 4.51
C VAL A 77 -3.58 -3.53 3.64
N LEU A 78 -4.41 -3.66 2.61
CA LEU A 78 -4.82 -2.53 1.77
C LEU A 78 -5.67 -1.53 2.56
N GLU A 79 -6.62 -2.01 3.37
CA GLU A 79 -7.42 -1.16 4.27
C GLU A 79 -6.52 -0.41 5.27
N LEU A 80 -5.55 -1.11 5.87
CA LEU A 80 -4.57 -0.49 6.75
C LEU A 80 -3.75 0.62 6.04
N LEU A 81 -3.33 0.37 4.80
CA LEU A 81 -2.56 1.35 4.03
C LEU A 81 -3.40 2.60 3.73
N ASP A 82 -4.67 2.44 3.38
CA ASP A 82 -5.58 3.57 3.13
C ASP A 82 -5.83 4.37 4.43
N GLU A 83 -6.03 3.69 5.56
CA GLU A 83 -6.13 4.37 6.85
C GLU A 83 -4.87 5.18 7.21
N ILE A 84 -3.69 4.62 6.97
CA ILE A 84 -2.41 5.29 7.23
C ILE A 84 -2.25 6.50 6.31
N LYS A 85 -2.56 6.35 5.02
CA LYS A 85 -2.54 7.42 4.02
C LYS A 85 -3.33 8.64 4.52
N ASN A 86 -4.57 8.39 4.93
CA ASN A 86 -5.52 9.42 5.37
C ASN A 86 -5.14 10.03 6.73
N LYS A 87 -4.73 9.21 7.71
CA LYS A 87 -4.38 9.68 9.06
C LYS A 87 -3.08 10.48 9.11
N MET A 88 -2.13 10.19 8.22
CA MET A 88 -0.78 10.77 8.24
C MET A 88 -0.52 11.77 7.12
N ASP A 89 -1.51 12.09 6.28
CA ASP A 89 -1.37 12.96 5.10
C ASP A 89 -0.17 12.53 4.23
N LEU A 90 -0.13 11.23 3.92
CA LEU A 90 1.01 10.58 3.30
C LEU A 90 0.77 10.39 1.80
N ALA A 91 1.68 10.88 0.96
CA ALA A 91 1.67 10.49 -0.45
C ALA A 91 2.05 9.01 -0.58
N MET A 92 1.38 8.26 -1.46
CA MET A 92 1.66 6.85 -1.68
C MET A 92 1.92 6.56 -3.16
N LEU A 93 3.04 5.91 -3.45
CA LEU A 93 3.32 5.27 -4.73
C LEU A 93 3.16 3.77 -4.55
N PHE A 94 2.14 3.20 -5.17
CA PHE A 94 1.85 1.78 -5.10
C PHE A 94 2.24 1.10 -6.41
N VAL A 95 3.08 0.06 -6.34
CA VAL A 95 3.53 -0.71 -7.51
C VAL A 95 2.99 -2.12 -7.39
N THR A 96 2.29 -2.57 -8.43
CA THR A 96 1.65 -3.88 -8.47
C THR A 96 1.47 -4.35 -9.90
N HIS A 97 1.41 -5.67 -10.07
CA HIS A 97 1.01 -6.31 -11.32
C HIS A 97 -0.50 -6.66 -11.35
N ASP A 98 -1.22 -6.50 -10.23
CA ASP A 98 -2.68 -6.71 -10.17
C ASP A 98 -3.42 -5.37 -10.24
N LEU A 99 -4.07 -5.12 -11.38
CA LEU A 99 -4.87 -3.92 -11.61
C LEU A 99 -6.02 -3.77 -10.60
N ARG A 100 -6.64 -4.87 -10.14
CA ARG A 100 -7.76 -4.79 -9.17
C ARG A 100 -7.29 -4.20 -7.84
N VAL A 101 -6.07 -4.55 -7.43
CA VAL A 101 -5.44 -3.98 -6.23
C VAL A 101 -5.15 -2.50 -6.43
N ALA A 102 -4.62 -2.12 -7.59
CA ALA A 102 -4.36 -0.71 -7.90
C ALA A 102 -5.67 0.11 -7.82
N ALA A 103 -6.77 -0.40 -8.38
CA ALA A 103 -8.06 0.28 -8.38
C ALA A 103 -8.67 0.49 -6.99
N GLN A 104 -8.30 -0.32 -6.00
CA GLN A 104 -8.82 -0.21 -4.63
C GLN A 104 -8.13 0.87 -3.81
N VAL A 105 -6.89 1.23 -4.13
CA VAL A 105 -6.04 2.05 -3.24
C VAL A 105 -5.56 3.34 -3.92
N CYS A 106 -5.48 3.36 -5.25
CA CYS A 106 -4.91 4.48 -6.00
C CYS A 106 -6.00 5.39 -6.56
N ASP A 107 -5.79 6.70 -6.42
CA ASP A 107 -6.65 7.72 -7.03
C ASP A 107 -6.31 7.91 -8.53
N ASN A 108 -5.03 7.72 -8.89
CA ASN A 108 -4.51 7.79 -10.26
C ASN A 108 -3.65 6.57 -10.57
N ILE A 109 -3.64 6.13 -11.82
CA ILE A 109 -2.87 4.97 -12.28
C ILE A 109 -1.98 5.33 -13.45
N ALA A 110 -0.72 4.92 -13.39
CA ALA A 110 0.21 4.91 -14.51
C ALA A 110 0.43 3.45 -14.97
N VAL A 111 0.16 3.18 -16.24
CA VAL A 111 0.43 1.88 -16.87
C VAL A 111 1.78 1.95 -17.57
N MET A 112 2.67 1.02 -17.25
CA MET A 112 4.01 0.94 -17.84
C MET A 112 4.17 -0.28 -18.73
N LYS A 113 4.86 -0.12 -19.86
CA LYS A 113 5.28 -1.20 -20.76
C LYS A 113 6.72 -0.96 -21.20
N LEU A 114 7.58 -1.96 -21.06
CA LEU A 114 8.99 -1.89 -21.50
C LEU A 114 9.75 -0.66 -20.96
N GLY A 115 9.42 -0.22 -19.75
CA GLY A 115 10.07 0.93 -19.10
C GLY A 115 9.46 2.29 -19.44
N GLU A 116 8.42 2.36 -20.26
CA GLU A 116 7.73 3.61 -20.62
C GLU A 116 6.32 3.66 -20.02
N ILE A 117 5.90 4.83 -19.53
CA ILE A 117 4.50 5.07 -19.16
C ILE A 117 3.72 5.23 -20.46
N VAL A 118 2.87 4.25 -20.75
CA VAL A 118 2.06 4.21 -21.97
C VAL A 118 0.67 4.82 -21.77
N GLU A 119 0.22 4.94 -20.53
CA GLU A 119 -1.05 5.55 -20.16
C GLU A 119 -1.00 6.05 -18.71
N TYR A 120 -1.61 7.19 -18.44
CA TYR A 120 -1.72 7.77 -17.10
C TYR A 120 -3.00 8.58 -16.97
N GLY A 121 -3.71 8.41 -15.87
CA GLY A 121 -4.91 9.19 -15.58
C GLY A 121 -5.62 8.75 -14.30
N PRO A 122 -6.80 9.33 -14.02
CA PRO A 122 -7.66 8.89 -12.93
C PRO A 122 -7.94 7.40 -13.04
N THR A 123 -7.98 6.70 -11.91
CA THR A 123 -8.27 5.25 -11.87
C THR A 123 -9.55 4.91 -12.63
N TYR A 124 -10.59 5.74 -12.49
CA TYR A 124 -11.85 5.55 -13.20
C TYR A 124 -11.68 5.53 -14.73
N ASP A 125 -10.95 6.50 -15.29
CA ASP A 125 -10.76 6.65 -16.73
C ASP A 125 -9.90 5.52 -17.30
N VAL A 126 -8.81 5.16 -16.61
CA VAL A 126 -7.91 4.07 -17.03
C VAL A 126 -8.65 2.73 -17.12
N PHE A 127 -9.67 2.52 -16.28
CA PHE A 127 -10.47 1.29 -16.26
C PHE A 127 -11.63 1.30 -17.25
N HIS A 128 -12.38 2.40 -17.35
CA HIS A 128 -13.62 2.45 -18.13
C HIS A 128 -13.42 2.94 -19.56
N ASN A 129 -12.40 3.75 -19.80
CA ASN A 129 -12.09 4.31 -21.11
C ASN A 129 -10.58 4.23 -21.43
N PRO A 130 -9.96 3.03 -21.36
CA PRO A 130 -8.55 2.86 -21.66
C PRO A 130 -8.24 3.26 -23.11
N GLN A 131 -7.28 4.15 -23.29
CA GLN A 131 -6.88 4.64 -24.61
C GLN A 131 -5.82 3.75 -25.26
N HIS A 132 -4.89 3.20 -24.48
CA HIS A 132 -3.76 2.45 -25.02
C HIS A 132 -4.07 0.95 -25.16
N GLU A 133 -3.70 0.35 -26.29
CA GLU A 133 -3.99 -1.06 -26.60
C GLU A 133 -3.43 -2.04 -25.55
N TYR A 134 -2.26 -1.73 -24.98
CA TYR A 134 -1.70 -2.55 -23.89
C TYR A 134 -2.56 -2.51 -22.62
N THR A 135 -3.09 -1.35 -22.26
CA THR A 135 -3.98 -1.21 -21.10
C THR A 135 -5.26 -2.02 -21.30
N LYS A 136 -5.84 -1.96 -22.50
CA LYS A 136 -6.99 -2.80 -22.89
C LYS A 136 -6.67 -4.28 -22.73
N SER A 137 -5.53 -4.75 -23.26
CA SER A 137 -5.11 -6.15 -23.12
C SER A 137 -4.89 -6.57 -21.66
N LEU A 138 -4.36 -5.68 -20.81
CA LEU A 138 -4.19 -5.95 -19.38
C LEU A 138 -5.55 -6.11 -18.69
N LEU A 139 -6.50 -5.20 -18.95
CA LEU A 139 -7.84 -5.24 -18.38
C LEU A 139 -8.61 -6.49 -18.81
N GLU A 140 -8.49 -6.88 -20.08
CA GLU A 140 -9.10 -8.13 -20.61
C GLU A 140 -8.54 -9.39 -19.95
N ALA A 141 -7.29 -9.36 -19.49
CA ALA A 141 -6.64 -10.46 -18.81
C ALA A 141 -6.99 -10.57 -17.32
N VAL A 142 -7.66 -9.57 -16.74
CA VAL A 142 -8.03 -9.57 -15.32
C VAL A 142 -9.05 -10.68 -15.05
N PRO A 143 -8.77 -11.62 -14.11
CA PRO A 143 -9.72 -12.68 -13.76
C PRO A 143 -10.95 -12.14 -13.03
N GLY A 144 -12.14 -12.54 -13.48
CA GLY A 144 -13.43 -12.14 -12.89
C GLY A 144 -14.09 -11.01 -13.67
N LYS A 145 -14.79 -11.36 -14.76
CA LYS A 145 -15.52 -10.42 -15.65
C LYS A 145 -16.65 -9.64 -14.95
N ASP A 146 -17.05 -10.08 -13.76
CA ASP A 146 -18.10 -9.45 -12.95
C ASP A 146 -17.53 -8.56 -11.83
N TRP A 147 -16.22 -8.26 -11.85
CA TRP A 147 -15.62 -7.29 -10.95
C TRP A 147 -16.04 -5.89 -11.38
N GLU A 148 -17.06 -5.36 -10.72
CA GLU A 148 -17.38 -3.94 -10.82
C GLU A 148 -16.27 -3.13 -10.16
N VAL A 149 -15.75 -2.15 -10.88
CA VAL A 149 -14.90 -1.11 -10.27
C VAL A 149 -15.76 -0.49 -9.16
N PRO A 150 -15.26 -0.36 -7.92
CA PRO A 150 -15.99 0.34 -6.87
C PRO A 150 -16.47 1.69 -7.40
N ASP A 151 -17.66 2.14 -7.03
CA ASP A 151 -18.17 3.43 -7.47
C ASP A 151 -17.26 4.56 -6.95
N LEU A 152 -16.35 5.02 -7.81
CA LEU A 152 -15.38 6.09 -7.54
C LEU A 152 -15.98 7.49 -7.80
N SER A 153 -17.27 7.59 -8.15
CA SER A 153 -17.92 8.88 -8.46
C SER A 153 -17.91 9.87 -7.28
N GLY A 154 -17.72 9.38 -6.05
CA GLY A 154 -17.56 10.20 -4.86
C GLY A 154 -16.24 10.97 -4.75
N GLN A 155 -15.23 10.68 -5.58
CA GLN A 155 -13.92 11.37 -5.56
C GLN A 155 -13.81 12.55 -6.54
N LEU A 156 -14.89 12.90 -7.26
CA LEU A 156 -14.94 14.03 -8.20
C LEU A 156 -15.37 15.36 -7.57
N ILE A 157 -15.57 15.42 -6.24
CA ILE A 157 -15.94 16.64 -5.52
C ILE A 157 -15.09 16.79 -4.25
N GLU A 158 -13.87 17.28 -4.41
CA GLU A 158 -13.25 18.37 -3.62
C GLU A 158 -11.90 18.79 -4.22
#